data_AF-A0A8X6KEN4-F1
#
_entry.id   AF-A0A8X6KEN4-F1
#
_cell.length_a   1.000
_cell.length_b   1.000
_cell.length_c   1.000
_cell.angle_alpha   90.00
_cell.angle_beta   90.00
_cell.angle_gamma   90.00
#
_symmetry.space_group_name_H-M   'P 1'
#
loop_
_entity.id
_entity.type
_entity.pdbx_description
1 polymer ?
#
loop_
_entity_poly.entity_id
_entity_poly.type
_entity_poly.pdbx_seq_one_letter_code
_entity_poly.pdbx_strand_id
1 'polypeptide(L)'
;MQLAMVDLFDVSLPTVCRVEHRVSEAIASLLPDFIHLPVNREECETVSRKFFNIAEFPKVIGVLDGTFVCLSCLLVVKTQKGFAVKKKLLCIKCADNCEC
;
A
#
# COMPACT_ATOMS: atom_id res chain seq x y z
N MET A 1 15.44 9.13 -8.13
CA MET A 1 15.68 7.67 -8.09
C MET A 1 16.10 7.16 -9.46
N GLN A 2 15.24 7.26 -10.49
CA GLN A 2 15.55 6.81 -11.86
C GLN A 2 16.83 7.41 -12.46
N LEU A 3 17.05 8.73 -12.34
CA LEU A 3 18.26 9.38 -12.87
C LEU A 3 19.56 8.84 -12.26
N ALA A 4 19.56 8.55 -10.96
CA ALA A 4 20.74 7.96 -10.30
C ALA A 4 21.03 6.52 -10.78
N MET A 5 20.00 5.78 -11.19
CA MET A 5 20.18 4.45 -11.78
C MET A 5 20.69 4.50 -13.22
N VAL A 6 20.22 5.48 -14.00
CA VAL A 6 20.76 5.75 -15.34
C VAL A 6 22.27 6.02 -15.28
N ASP A 7 22.69 6.88 -14.37
CA ASP A 7 24.11 7.24 -14.19
C ASP A 7 24.95 6.08 -13.64
N LEU A 8 24.37 5.23 -12.79
CA LEU A 8 25.08 4.10 -12.16
C LEU A 8 25.28 2.92 -13.13
N PHE A 9 24.30 2.66 -13.98
CA PHE A 9 24.27 1.47 -14.83
C PHE A 9 24.55 1.77 -16.32
N ASP A 10 24.78 3.03 -16.68
CA ASP A 10 25.02 3.50 -18.06
C ASP A 10 23.94 2.99 -19.04
N VAL A 11 22.69 3.07 -18.60
CA VAL A 11 21.52 2.63 -19.36
C VAL A 11 20.61 3.80 -19.66
N SER A 12 19.95 3.78 -20.81
CA SER A 12 19.00 4.82 -21.17
C SER A 12 17.82 4.86 -20.18
N LEU A 13 17.37 6.07 -19.82
CA LEU A 13 16.18 6.30 -18.99
C LEU A 13 14.95 5.46 -19.38
N PRO A 14 14.57 5.32 -20.67
CA PRO A 14 13.44 4.46 -21.05
C PRO A 14 13.66 2.98 -20.69
N THR A 15 14.90 2.51 -20.64
CA THR A 15 15.22 1.14 -20.22
C THR A 15 15.00 0.97 -18.73
N VAL A 16 15.48 1.92 -17.91
CA VAL A 16 15.23 1.93 -16.46
C VAL A 16 13.74 1.94 -16.15
N CYS A 17 12.97 2.81 -16.80
CA CYS A 17 11.51 2.87 -16.60
C CYS A 17 10.81 1.55 -16.92
N ARG A 18 11.20 0.86 -18.01
CA ARG A 18 10.65 -0.46 -18.35
C ARG A 18 10.99 -1.53 -17.31
N VAL A 19 12.23 -1.51 -16.81
CA VAL A 19 12.68 -2.47 -15.78
C VAL A 19 11.94 -2.21 -14.48
N GLU A 20 11.89 -0.96 -14.00
CA GLU A 20 11.15 -0.59 -12.80
C GLU A 20 9.67 -0.98 -12.89
N HIS A 21 9.03 -0.79 -14.04
CA HIS A 21 7.65 -1.22 -14.26
C HIS A 21 7.49 -2.74 -14.11
N ARG A 22 8.32 -3.53 -14.80
CA ARG A 22 8.26 -4.99 -14.77
C ARG A 22 8.51 -5.55 -13.37
N VAL A 23 9.47 -4.97 -12.64
CA VAL A 23 9.75 -5.36 -11.25
C VAL A 23 8.58 -5.01 -10.35
N SER A 24 8.00 -3.81 -10.51
CA SER A 24 6.83 -3.38 -9.73
C SER A 24 5.62 -4.29 -9.98
N GLU A 25 5.37 -4.68 -11.22
CA GLU A 25 4.31 -5.64 -11.57
C GLU A 25 4.55 -7.02 -10.96
N ALA A 26 5.78 -7.54 -11.01
CA ALA A 26 6.12 -8.82 -10.41
C ALA A 26 5.92 -8.80 -8.89
N ILE A 27 6.34 -7.74 -8.21
CA ILE A 27 6.10 -7.56 -6.76
C ILE A 27 4.61 -7.43 -6.48
N ALA A 28 3.87 -6.67 -7.29
CA ALA A 28 2.43 -6.51 -7.15
C ALA A 28 1.67 -7.84 -7.30
N SER A 29 2.16 -8.72 -8.18
CA SER A 29 1.57 -10.05 -8.39
C SER A 29 1.68 -10.98 -7.17
N LEU A 30 2.68 -10.75 -6.30
CA LEU A 30 2.87 -11.50 -5.06
C LEU A 30 2.05 -10.92 -3.89
N LEU A 31 1.51 -9.69 -4.00
CA LEU A 31 0.76 -9.06 -2.91
C LEU A 31 -0.39 -9.92 -2.37
N PRO A 32 -1.20 -10.63 -3.18
CA PRO A 32 -2.29 -11.47 -2.67
C PRO A 32 -1.81 -12.64 -1.80
N ASP A 33 -0.60 -13.15 -2.05
CA ASP A 33 -0.04 -14.31 -1.36
C ASP A 33 0.55 -13.94 0.01
N PHE A 34 1.03 -12.70 0.15
CA PHE A 34 1.71 -12.22 1.37
C PHE A 34 0.89 -11.21 2.18
N ILE A 35 -0.06 -10.49 1.55
CA ILE A 35 -0.88 -9.46 2.19
C ILE A 35 -2.35 -9.86 2.10
N HIS A 36 -2.86 -10.44 3.19
CA HIS A 36 -4.28 -10.72 3.34
C HIS A 36 -5.02 -9.49 3.86
N LEU A 37 -5.73 -8.80 2.96
CA LEU A 37 -6.69 -7.78 3.34
C LEU A 37 -8.04 -8.45 3.62
N PRO A 38 -8.76 -8.03 4.68
CA PRO A 38 -10.10 -8.56 4.93
C PRO A 38 -11.02 -8.18 3.77
N VAL A 39 -11.72 -9.20 3.26
CA VAL A 39 -12.66 -9.06 2.12
C VAL A 39 -14.10 -9.09 2.63
N ASN A 40 -14.36 -9.88 3.68
CA ASN A 40 -15.68 -10.05 4.26
C ASN A 40 -16.01 -8.91 5.23
N ARG A 41 -17.29 -8.56 5.33
CA ARG A 41 -17.75 -7.49 6.23
C ARG A 41 -17.45 -7.80 7.70
N GLU A 42 -17.72 -9.02 8.15
CA GLU A 42 -17.46 -9.45 9.52
C GLU A 42 -15.98 -9.41 9.89
N GLU A 43 -15.11 -9.78 8.94
CA GLU A 43 -13.66 -9.67 9.12
C GLU A 43 -13.23 -8.19 9.18
N CYS A 44 -13.78 -7.34 8.31
CA CYS A 44 -13.51 -5.90 8.33
C CYS A 44 -13.91 -5.27 9.67
N GLU A 45 -15.08 -5.59 10.21
CA GLU A 45 -15.53 -5.11 11.53
C GLU A 45 -14.63 -5.60 12.66
N THR A 46 -14.27 -6.88 12.62
CA THR A 46 -13.38 -7.49 13.63
C THR A 46 -12.01 -6.82 13.62
N VAL A 47 -11.44 -6.60 12.44
CA VAL A 47 -10.13 -5.96 12.26
C VAL A 47 -10.20 -4.47 12.62
N SER A 48 -11.25 -3.76 12.21
CA SER A 48 -11.52 -2.36 12.59
C SER A 48 -11.55 -2.18 14.10
N ARG A 49 -12.26 -3.08 14.81
CA ARG A 49 -12.31 -3.06 16.28
C ARG A 49 -10.94 -3.32 16.91
N LYS A 50 -10.14 -4.23 16.35
CA LYS A 50 -8.76 -4.47 16.82
C LYS A 50 -7.88 -3.22 16.67
N PHE A 51 -7.93 -2.55 15.52
CA PHE A 51 -7.18 -1.30 15.30
C PHE A 51 -7.67 -0.15 16.19
N PHE A 52 -8.97 -0.08 16.44
CA PHE A 52 -9.55 0.87 17.39
C PHE A 52 -9.03 0.62 18.82
N ASN A 53 -9.02 -0.64 19.27
CA ASN A 53 -8.55 -0.99 20.62
C ASN A 53 -7.05 -0.73 20.84
N ILE A 54 -6.23 -0.84 19.79
CA ILE A 54 -4.78 -0.64 19.91
C ILE A 54 -4.42 0.85 19.97
N ALA A 55 -5.02 1.67 19.10
CA ALA A 55 -4.55 3.04 18.89
C ALA A 55 -5.64 4.04 18.47
N GLU A 56 -6.92 3.70 18.70
CA GLU A 56 -8.08 4.53 18.39
C GLU A 56 -8.11 4.95 16.92
N PHE A 57 -7.83 3.99 16.05
CA PHE A 57 -7.96 4.14 14.60
C PHE A 57 -9.36 3.69 14.16
N PRO A 58 -10.33 4.59 13.96
CA PRO A 58 -11.67 4.22 13.52
C PRO A 58 -11.67 3.83 12.03
N LYS A 59 -12.44 2.80 11.67
CA LYS A 59 -12.69 2.35 10.29
C LYS A 59 -11.41 1.98 9.51
N VAL A 60 -10.38 1.50 10.22
CA VAL A 60 -9.12 1.05 9.62
C VAL A 60 -9.11 -0.46 9.53
N ILE A 61 -8.91 -0.99 8.33
CA ILE A 61 -8.88 -2.44 8.08
C ILE A 61 -7.44 -2.96 7.83
N GLY A 62 -6.47 -2.06 7.73
CA GLY A 62 -5.07 -2.39 7.54
C GLY A 62 -4.19 -1.17 7.68
N VAL A 63 -2.93 -1.39 8.03
CA VAL A 63 -1.93 -0.33 8.21
C VAL A 63 -0.64 -0.76 7.52
N LEU A 64 -0.06 0.15 6.73
CA LEU A 64 1.24 0.00 6.11
C LEU A 64 2.24 0.83 6.90
N ASP A 65 3.22 0.17 7.51
CA ASP A 65 4.39 0.81 8.08
C ASP A 65 5.39 1.06 6.94
N GLY A 66 5.54 2.33 6.55
CA GLY A 66 6.39 2.75 5.44
C GLY A 66 7.89 2.64 5.71
N THR A 67 8.30 1.70 6.56
CA THR A 67 9.69 1.56 7.04
C THR A 67 10.67 1.28 5.90
N PHE A 68 10.24 0.54 4.87
CA PHE A 68 11.09 0.16 3.71
C PHE A 68 10.56 0.67 2.37
N VAL A 69 9.33 1.15 2.29
CA VAL A 69 8.71 1.67 1.05
C VAL A 69 8.23 3.09 1.30
N CYS A 70 8.89 4.06 0.65
CA CYS A 70 8.43 5.45 0.65
C CYS A 70 7.02 5.52 0.05
N LEU A 71 6.07 6.05 0.81
CA LEU A 71 4.66 6.18 0.43
C LEU A 71 4.45 6.95 -0.89
N SER A 72 5.37 7.84 -1.25
CA SER A 72 5.37 8.57 -2.51
C SER A 72 5.46 7.65 -3.74
N CYS A 73 6.01 6.45 -3.60
CA CYS A 73 6.10 5.47 -4.69
C CYS A 73 4.81 4.67 -4.89
N LEU A 74 3.91 4.66 -3.89
CA LEU A 74 2.67 3.86 -3.92
C LEU A 74 1.60 4.44 -4.85
N LEU A 75 1.80 5.63 -5.41
CA LEU A 75 0.83 6.30 -6.30
C LEU A 75 0.59 5.57 -7.64
N VAL A 76 1.38 4.53 -7.96
CA VAL A 76 1.19 3.70 -9.15
C VAL A 76 0.13 2.61 -8.94
N VAL A 77 -0.16 2.22 -7.68
CA VAL A 77 -1.20 1.23 -7.37
C VAL A 77 -2.45 1.95 -6.86
N LYS A 78 -3.27 2.43 -7.79
CA LYS A 78 -4.63 2.91 -7.47
C LYS A 78 -5.48 1.73 -6.99
N THR A 79 -5.49 1.46 -5.68
CA THR A 79 -6.57 0.68 -5.07
C THR A 79 -7.76 1.61 -4.81
N GLN A 80 -8.98 1.15 -5.13
CA GLN A 80 -10.22 1.90 -4.96
C GLN A 80 -10.67 2.01 -3.49
N LYS A 81 -9.73 2.11 -2.54
CA LYS A 81 -9.99 2.21 -1.10
C LYS A 81 -9.42 3.52 -0.56
N GLY A 82 -10.15 4.16 0.35
CA GLY A 82 -9.71 5.42 0.97
C GLY A 82 -8.46 5.21 1.82
N PHE A 83 -7.52 6.14 1.74
CA PHE A 83 -6.30 6.13 2.54
C PHE A 83 -6.28 7.30 3.53
N ALA A 84 -5.73 7.07 4.72
CA ALA A 84 -5.48 8.15 5.68
C ALA A 84 -4.10 8.00 6.31
N VAL A 85 -3.38 9.11 6.43
CA VAL A 85 -2.10 9.15 7.15
C VAL A 85 -2.38 9.57 8.59
N LYS A 86 -2.04 8.72 9.56
CA LYS A 86 -2.16 9.05 10.99
C LYS A 86 -0.94 8.49 11.73
N LYS A 87 -0.31 9.31 12.58
CA LYS A 87 0.93 8.94 13.31
C LYS A 87 2.04 8.34 12.40
N LYS A 88 2.24 8.90 11.20
CA LYS A 88 3.25 8.48 10.21
C LYS A 88 3.00 7.11 9.54
N LEU A 89 1.87 6.47 9.83
CA LEU A 89 1.41 5.23 9.21
C LEU A 89 0.39 5.53 8.11
N LEU A 90 0.40 4.75 7.03
CA LEU A 90 -0.65 4.81 6.00
C LEU A 90 -1.72 3.76 6.32
N CYS A 91 -2.89 4.23 6.69
CA CYS A 91 -4.04 3.38 7.00
C CYS A 91 -4.91 3.18 5.78
N ILE A 92 -5.29 1.93 5.53
CA ILE A 92 -6.31 1.55 4.54
C ILE A 92 -7.66 1.58 5.25
N LYS A 93 -8.57 2.40 4.74
CA LYS A 93 -9.94 2.47 5.23
C LYS A 93 -10.84 1.51 4.46
N CYS A 94 -11.87 1.04 5.15
CA CYS A 94 -13.00 0.42 4.47
C CYS A 94 -13.74 1.48 3.63
N ALA A 95 -14.37 1.08 2.52
CA ALA A 95 -15.07 2.01 1.63
C ALA A 95 -16.22 2.72 2.37
N ASP A 96 -16.51 3.97 1.99
CA ASP A 96 -17.45 4.85 2.73
C ASP A 96 -18.89 4.32 2.81
N ASN A 97 -19.25 3.34 1.99
CA ASN A 97 -20.56 2.69 1.98
C ASN A 97 -20.64 1.42 2.85
N CYS A 98 -19.62 1.13 3.65
CA CYS A 98 -19.59 0.02 4.60
C CYS A 98 -19.79 0.56 6.02
N GLU A 99 -20.93 0.25 6.64
CA GLU A 99 -21.14 0.44 8.07
C GLU A 99 -20.29 -0.60 8.82
N CYS A 100 -19.11 -0.18 9.30
CA CYS A 100 -18.15 -0.99 10.05
C CYS A 100 -17.57 -0.24 11.25
#